data_AF-A0A8J7A2I6-F1
#
_entry.id   AF-A0A8J7A2I6-F1
#
_cell.length_a   1.000
_cell.length_b   1.000
_cell.length_c   1.000
_cell.angle_alpha   90.00
_cell.angle_beta   90.00
_cell.angle_gamma   90.00
#
_symmetry.space_group_name_H-M   'P 1'
#
loop_
_entity.id
_entity.type
_entity.pdbx_description
1 polymer ?
#
loop_
_entity_poly.entity_id
_entity_poly.type
_entity_poly.pdbx_seq_one_letter_code
_entity_poly.pdbx_strand_id
1 'polypeptide(L)'
;MAIAPPIHQYKSPPEALKFSFIKCNTPTCKLRTSLTTGQRRRLQQRLDILQPEWDRRSQKIKHMRANLAIEAGTAVKFQLEQHLLDEEAKLANLSNELDQIESALES
;
A
#
# COMPACT_ATOMS: atom_id res chain seq x y z
N MET A 1 -9.95 -6.75 -31.60
CA MET A 1 -10.41 -5.85 -30.52
C MET A 1 -9.35 -5.86 -29.43
N ALA A 2 -8.56 -4.79 -29.32
CA ALA A 2 -7.53 -4.67 -28.29
C ALA A 2 -8.17 -4.01 -27.06
N ILE A 3 -8.30 -4.77 -25.97
CA ILE A 3 -8.78 -4.25 -24.69
C ILE A 3 -7.56 -3.68 -23.97
N ALA A 4 -7.52 -2.36 -23.81
CA ALA A 4 -6.49 -1.70 -23.03
C ALA A 4 -6.59 -2.13 -21.56
N PRO A 5 -5.47 -2.51 -20.89
CA PRO A 5 -5.51 -2.81 -19.47
C PRO A 5 -5.72 -1.52 -18.65
N PRO A 6 -6.38 -1.61 -17.49
CA PRO A 6 -6.63 -0.46 -16.64
C PRO A 6 -5.31 0.11 -16.13
N ILE A 7 -5.17 1.42 -16.29
CA ILE A 7 -4.03 2.21 -15.84
C ILE A 7 -4.07 2.17 -14.30
N HIS A 8 -3.26 1.29 -13.68
CA HIS A 8 -2.99 1.40 -12.26
C HIS A 8 -2.28 2.73 -12.05
N GLN A 9 -2.98 3.68 -11.40
CA GLN A 9 -2.39 4.91 -10.90
C GLN A 9 -1.19 4.55 -10.03
N TYR A 10 0.01 4.86 -10.52
CA TYR A 10 1.17 4.98 -9.66
C TYR A 10 0.93 6.18 -8.74
N LYS A 11 0.39 5.92 -7.54
CA LYS A 11 0.34 6.92 -6.47
C LYS A 11 1.80 7.17 -6.07
N SER A 12 2.35 8.31 -6.49
CA SER A 12 3.69 8.74 -6.12
C SER A 12 3.81 8.85 -4.60
N PRO A 13 4.98 8.54 -4.02
CA PRO A 13 5.20 8.65 -2.59
C PRO A 13 4.98 10.10 -2.13
N PRO A 14 4.25 10.35 -1.03
CA PRO A 14 4.01 11.70 -0.57
C PRO A 14 5.33 12.34 -0.12
N GLU A 15 5.63 13.48 -0.74
CA GLU A 15 6.74 14.36 -0.42
C GLU A 15 6.85 14.61 1.09
N ALA A 16 8.10 14.71 1.54
CA ALA A 16 8.53 15.11 2.85
C ALA A 16 7.72 16.27 3.44
N LEU A 17 6.78 15.95 4.34
CA LEU A 17 6.12 16.95 5.17
C LEU A 17 7.08 17.40 6.28
N LYS A 18 7.62 18.60 6.07
CA LYS A 18 8.41 19.39 7.01
C LYS A 18 7.66 19.50 8.35
N PHE A 19 8.25 18.92 9.39
CA PHE A 19 7.80 19.05 10.78
C PHE A 19 7.84 20.53 11.22
N SER A 20 6.70 21.22 11.19
CA SER A 20 6.53 22.47 11.95
C SER A 20 6.07 22.12 13.37
N PHE A 21 7.01 22.15 14.30
CA PHE A 21 6.77 21.99 15.73
C PHE A 21 6.10 23.26 16.28
N ILE A 22 4.77 23.31 16.34
CA ILE A 22 4.05 24.39 17.02
C ILE A 22 3.95 24.05 18.51
N LYS A 23 4.70 24.77 19.35
CA LYS A 23 4.53 24.79 20.81
C LYS A 23 3.18 25.46 21.13
N CYS A 24 2.19 24.70 21.59
CA CYS A 24 0.96 25.26 22.16
C CYS A 24 1.10 25.42 23.67
N ASN A 25 0.86 26.64 24.17
CA ASN A 25 0.87 26.99 25.59
C ASN A 25 -0.45 27.69 25.95
N THR A 26 -1.55 26.93 26.15
CA THR A 26 -2.83 27.42 26.75
C THR A 26 -3.72 26.26 27.25
N PRO A 27 -4.51 26.44 28.33
CA PRO A 27 -5.15 25.34 29.09
C PRO A 27 -6.60 25.00 28.70
N THR A 28 -6.99 25.07 27.43
CA THR A 28 -8.28 24.55 26.96
C THR A 28 -8.12 23.84 25.62
N CYS A 29 -7.36 22.75 25.64
CA CYS A 29 -7.26 21.84 24.50
C CYS A 29 -8.58 21.07 24.36
N LYS A 30 -9.51 21.59 23.54
CA LYS A 30 -10.63 20.81 23.02
C LYS A 30 -10.05 19.62 22.27
N LEU A 31 -10.54 18.42 22.60
CA LEU A 31 -10.25 17.16 21.91
C LEU A 31 -10.49 17.29 20.40
N ARG A 32 -9.47 17.70 19.65
CA ARG A 32 -9.14 16.98 18.42
C ARG A 32 -8.58 15.66 18.92
N THR A 33 -9.14 14.55 18.49
CA THR A 33 -8.57 13.21 18.72
C THR A 33 -7.29 13.07 17.90
N SER A 34 -6.36 14.01 18.04
CA SER A 34 -5.03 13.94 17.48
C SER A 34 -4.34 12.76 18.14
N LEU A 35 -3.91 11.80 17.33
CA LEU A 35 -3.14 10.66 17.79
C LEU A 35 -2.02 11.10 18.71
N THR A 36 -1.87 10.42 19.84
CA THR A 36 -0.72 10.63 20.72
C THR A 36 0.58 10.31 19.96
N THR A 37 1.69 10.94 20.35
CA THR A 37 3.01 10.70 19.74
C THR A 37 3.36 9.20 19.70
N GLY A 38 2.97 8.44 20.72
CA GLY A 38 3.17 6.99 20.77
C GLY A 38 2.31 6.22 19.76
N GLN A 39 1.05 6.61 19.56
CA GLN A 39 0.18 6.00 18.55
C GLN A 39 0.68 6.28 17.13
N ARG A 40 1.06 7.54 16.85
CA ARG A 40 1.66 7.93 15.57
C ARG A 40 2.93 7.14 15.27
N ARG A 41 3.83 6.99 16.26
CA ARG A 41 5.05 6.19 16.11
C ARG A 41 4.76 4.73 15.76
N ARG A 42 3.79 4.10 16.45
CA ARG A 42 3.42 2.69 16.19
C ARG A 42 2.82 2.50 14.80
N LEU A 43 1.99 3.44 14.35
CA LEU A 43 1.42 3.42 12.99
C LEU A 43 2.49 3.62 11.93
N GLN A 44 3.42 4.57 12.12
CA GLN A 44 4.55 4.76 11.21
C GLN A 44 5.41 3.50 11.11
N GLN A 45 5.73 2.85 12.24
CA GLN A 45 6.48 1.60 12.23
C GLN A 45 5.77 0.48 11.47
N ARG A 46 4.43 0.40 11.54
CA ARG A 46 3.66 -0.56 10.75
C ARG A 46 3.72 -0.24 9.28
N LEU A 47 3.60 1.03 8.90
CA LEU A 47 3.75 1.49 7.52
C LEU A 47 5.15 1.12 6.99
N ASP A 48 6.21 1.40 7.75
CA ASP A 48 7.59 1.10 7.36
C ASP A 48 7.84 -0.42 7.16
N ILE A 49 7.03 -1.28 7.77
CA ILE A 49 7.08 -2.75 7.61
C ILE A 49 6.19 -3.22 6.44
N LEU A 50 5.00 -2.66 6.30
CA LEU A 50 4.01 -3.07 5.29
C LEU A 50 4.33 -2.54 3.90
N GLN A 51 4.95 -1.35 3.80
CA GLN A 51 5.29 -0.72 2.53
C GLN A 51 6.26 -1.59 1.69
N PRO A 52 7.38 -2.10 2.25
CA PRO A 52 8.28 -2.97 1.50
C PRO A 52 7.65 -4.33 1.12
N GLU A 53 6.75 -4.86 1.95
CA GLU A 53 6.00 -6.09 1.68
C GLU A 53 5.07 -5.88 0.47
N TRP A 54 4.37 -4.74 0.42
CA TRP A 54 3.54 -4.34 -0.71
C TRP A 54 4.36 -4.17 -1.99
N ASP A 55 5.50 -3.48 -1.93
CA ASP A 55 6.41 -3.29 -3.07
C ASP A 55 6.92 -4.62 -3.63
N ARG A 56 7.31 -5.55 -2.75
CA ARG A 56 7.78 -6.87 -3.16
C ARG A 56 6.69 -7.66 -3.88
N ARG A 57 5.45 -7.60 -3.38
CA ARG A 57 4.32 -8.32 -3.98
C ARG A 57 3.87 -7.69 -5.29
N SER A 58 3.87 -6.36 -5.38
CA SER A 58 3.53 -5.66 -6.63
C SER A 58 4.54 -6.00 -7.74
N GLN A 59 5.83 -6.05 -7.41
CA GLN A 59 6.87 -6.53 -8.33
C GLN A 59 6.66 -8.00 -8.72
N LYS A 60 6.34 -8.87 -7.77
CA LYS A 60 6.06 -10.29 -8.04
C LYS A 60 4.89 -10.46 -9.02
N ILE A 61 3.77 -9.76 -8.81
CA ILE A 61 2.61 -9.75 -9.69
C ILE A 61 2.99 -9.27 -11.10
N LYS A 62 3.80 -8.20 -11.19
CA LYS A 62 4.29 -7.69 -12.47
C LYS A 62 5.09 -8.76 -13.24
N HIS A 63 5.99 -9.48 -12.57
CA HIS A 63 6.73 -10.58 -13.17
C HIS A 63 5.84 -11.75 -13.59
N MET A 64 4.87 -12.12 -12.75
CA MET A 64 3.90 -13.19 -13.07
C MET A 64 3.07 -12.84 -14.31
N ARG A 65 2.58 -11.60 -14.43
CA ARG A 65 1.84 -11.12 -15.61
C ARG A 65 2.71 -11.16 -16.87
N ALA A 66 3.98 -10.78 -16.76
CA ALA A 66 4.91 -10.84 -17.89
C ALA A 66 5.19 -12.29 -18.33
N ASN A 67 5.41 -13.20 -17.38
CA ASN A 67 5.62 -14.62 -17.68
C ASN A 67 4.37 -15.26 -18.28
N LEU A 68 3.18 -14.92 -17.77
CA LEU A 68 1.91 -15.42 -18.28
C LEU A 68 1.68 -15.03 -19.75
N ALA A 69 2.13 -13.84 -20.16
CA ALA A 69 1.97 -13.35 -21.52
C ALA A 69 2.80 -14.12 -22.55
N ILE A 70 3.89 -14.77 -22.14
CA ILE A 70 4.79 -15.54 -23.01
C ILE A 70 4.65 -17.06 -22.85
N GLU A 71 3.86 -17.52 -21.87
CA GLU A 71 3.66 -18.93 -21.59
C GLU A 71 2.73 -19.59 -22.63
N ALA A 72 3.25 -20.62 -23.29
CA ALA A 72 2.53 -21.38 -24.32
C ALA A 72 1.90 -22.67 -23.76
N GLY A 73 2.41 -23.19 -22.65
CA GLY A 73 1.91 -24.40 -22.00
C GLY A 73 0.64 -24.13 -21.20
N THR A 74 -0.49 -24.70 -21.64
CA THR A 74 -1.81 -24.50 -21.02
C THR A 74 -1.85 -24.83 -19.52
N ALA A 75 -1.18 -25.91 -19.10
CA ALA A 75 -1.15 -26.31 -17.69
C ALA A 75 -0.37 -25.32 -16.81
N VAL A 76 0.79 -24.87 -17.28
CA VAL A 76 1.63 -23.90 -16.56
C VAL A 76 0.94 -22.53 -16.54
N LYS A 77 0.31 -22.15 -17.64
CA LYS A 77 -0.50 -20.94 -17.74
C LYS A 77 -1.63 -20.91 -16.72
N PHE A 78 -2.39 -22.00 -16.60
CA PHE A 78 -3.46 -22.12 -15.61
C PHE A 78 -2.93 -22.00 -14.18
N GLN A 79 -1.80 -22.64 -13.87
CA GLN A 79 -1.16 -22.51 -12.56
C GLN A 79 -0.71 -21.08 -12.26
N LEU A 80 -0.10 -20.40 -13.24
CA LEU A 80 0.31 -19.01 -13.12
C LEU A 80 -0.89 -18.07 -12.91
N GLU A 81 -2.02 -18.31 -13.59
CA GLU A 81 -3.27 -17.56 -13.39
C GLU A 81 -3.79 -17.70 -11.97
N GLN A 82 -3.84 -18.92 -11.43
CA GLN A 82 -4.26 -19.14 -10.04
C GLN A 82 -3.33 -18.44 -9.04
N HIS A 83 -2.01 -18.57 -9.23
CA HIS A 83 -1.03 -17.92 -8.37
C HIS A 83 -1.12 -16.40 -8.45
N LEU A 84 -1.43 -15.85 -9.62
CA LEU A 84 -1.61 -14.42 -9.81
C LEU A 84 -2.83 -13.92 -9.02
N LEU A 85 -3.96 -14.61 -9.11
CA LEU A 85 -5.17 -14.26 -8.35
C LEU A 85 -4.92 -14.25 -6.84
N ASP A 86 -4.21 -15.25 -6.32
CA ASP A 86 -3.88 -15.34 -4.90
C ASP A 86 -2.98 -14.18 -4.44
N GLU A 87 -1.98 -13.81 -5.24
CA GLU A 87 -1.10 -12.69 -4.91
C GLU A 87 -1.81 -11.35 -5.04
N GLU A 88 -2.67 -11.16 -6.03
CA GLU A 88 -3.48 -9.96 -6.20
C GLU A 88 -4.44 -9.76 -5.03
N ALA A 89 -5.07 -10.83 -4.53
CA ALA A 89 -5.91 -10.78 -3.34
C ALA A 89 -5.10 -10.38 -2.09
N LYS A 90 -3.89 -10.93 -1.92
CA LYS A 90 -3.00 -10.55 -0.80
C LYS A 90 -2.53 -9.10 -0.91
N LEU A 91 -2.19 -8.65 -2.12
CA LEU A 91 -1.80 -7.25 -2.37
C LEU A 91 -2.95 -6.29 -2.08
N ALA A 92 -4.18 -6.64 -2.47
CA ALA A 92 -5.36 -5.84 -2.18
C ALA A 92 -5.60 -5.69 -0.66
N ASN A 93 -5.47 -6.78 0.10
CA ASN A 93 -5.57 -6.73 1.56
C ASN A 93 -4.49 -5.82 2.18
N LEU A 94 -3.23 -5.96 1.75
CA LEU A 94 -2.14 -5.09 2.21
C LEU A 94 -2.35 -3.62 1.83
N SER A 95 -2.88 -3.35 0.64
CA SER A 95 -3.23 -2.00 0.22
C SER A 95 -4.29 -1.40 1.13
N ASN A 96 -5.34 -2.15 1.45
CA ASN A 96 -6.39 -1.70 2.35
C ASN A 96 -5.85 -1.42 3.77
N GLU A 97 -4.94 -2.25 4.27
CA GLU A 97 -4.29 -2.03 5.57
C GLU A 97 -3.42 -0.77 5.57
N LEU A 98 -2.66 -0.53 4.51
CA LEU A 98 -1.87 0.69 4.33
C LEU A 98 -2.78 1.93 4.27
N ASP A 99 -3.85 1.90 3.47
CA ASP A 99 -4.79 3.02 3.34
C ASP A 99 -5.46 3.36 4.68
N GLN A 100 -5.78 2.34 5.51
CA GLN A 100 -6.31 2.55 6.87
C GLN A 100 -5.28 3.22 7.80
N ILE A 101 -4.00 2.82 7.70
CA ILE A 101 -2.92 3.39 8.50
C ILE A 101 -2.63 4.83 8.05
N GLU A 102 -2.57 5.10 6.75
CA GLU A 102 -2.41 6.44 6.18
C GLU A 102 -3.56 7.35 6.64
N SER A 103 -4.80 6.90 6.48
CA SER A 103 -5.99 7.66 6.91
C SER A 103 -5.97 7.99 8.40
N ALA A 104 -5.50 7.05 9.24
CA ALA A 104 -5.36 7.27 10.67
C ALA A 104 -4.23 8.27 11.01
N LEU A 105 -3.16 8.31 10.21
CA LEU A 105 -2.05 9.26 10.42
C LEU A 105 -2.40 10.70 10.02
N GLU A 106 -3.28 10.85 9.02
CA GLU A 106 -3.74 12.15 8.49
C GLU A 106 -4.88 12.77 9.31
N SER A 107 -5.61 11.98 10.11
CA SER A 107 -6.68 12.44 11.01
C SER A 107 -6.18 13.10 12.31
#